data_AF-A0A2G3JY03-F1
#
_entry.id   AF-A0A2G3JY03-F1
#
_cell.length_a   1.000
_cell.length_b   1.000
_cell.length_c   1.000
_cell.angle_alpha   90.00
_cell.angle_beta   90.00
_cell.angle_gamma   90.00
#
_symmetry.space_group_name_H-M   'P 1'
#
loop_
_entity.id
_entity.type
_entity.pdbx_description
1 polymer ?
#
loop_
_entity_poly.entity_id
_entity_poly.type
_entity_poly.pdbx_seq_one_letter_code
_entity_poly.pdbx_strand_id
1 'polypeptide(L)'
;MQQQLIALISAEAGLRFEIKPYPWRRAQKLAEHGEGLLWAVVSTPERARHLEFSEPIFPSKVWIVVPVGKAFPYQDIHSLSGKTIAIGGGVYYGEAFATYRDKLFN
;
A
#
# COMPACT_ATOMS: atom_id res chain seq x y z
N MET A 1 15.34 -2.81 8.78
CA MET A 1 14.00 -3.43 8.96
C MET A 1 13.60 -4.34 7.80
N GLN A 2 13.24 -3.86 6.60
CA GLN A 2 12.74 -4.73 5.51
C GLN A 2 13.73 -5.81 5.06
N GLN A 3 15.00 -5.44 4.82
CA GLN A 3 16.03 -6.40 4.40
C GLN A 3 16.30 -7.49 5.44
N GLN A 4 16.28 -7.13 6.73
CA GLN A 4 16.50 -8.07 7.83
C GLN A 4 15.37 -9.10 7.91
N LEU A 5 14.12 -8.69 7.71
CA LEU A 5 13.01 -9.61 7.74
C LEU A 5 13.03 -10.59 6.55
N ILE A 6 13.34 -10.12 5.34
CA ILE A 6 13.51 -11.02 4.20
C ILE A 6 14.63 -12.03 4.46
N ALA A 7 15.74 -11.60 5.08
CA ALA A 7 16.82 -12.50 5.45
C ALA A 7 16.38 -13.58 6.46
N LEU A 8 15.58 -13.20 7.48
CA LEU A 8 15.02 -14.16 8.45
C LEU A 8 14.08 -15.17 7.79
N ILE A 9 13.17 -14.71 6.92
CA ILE A 9 12.26 -15.59 6.17
C ILE A 9 13.05 -16.52 5.25
N SER A 10 14.12 -16.02 4.61
CA SER A 10 15.01 -16.84 3.77
C SER A 10 15.64 -17.98 4.57
N ALA A 11 16.16 -17.66 5.76
CA ALA A 11 16.84 -18.62 6.63
C ALA A 11 15.87 -19.69 7.15
N GLU A 12 14.68 -19.27 7.60
CA GLU A 12 13.66 -20.18 8.13
C GLU A 12 13.11 -21.11 7.04
N ALA A 13 12.80 -20.57 5.86
CA ALA A 13 12.22 -21.34 4.76
C ALA A 13 13.26 -22.18 3.98
N GLY A 14 14.56 -21.95 4.21
CA GLY A 14 15.62 -22.54 3.39
C GLY A 14 15.58 -22.09 1.92
N LEU A 15 15.02 -20.91 1.65
CA LEU A 15 14.83 -20.36 0.30
C LEU A 15 15.75 -19.18 0.04
N ARG A 16 16.18 -19.02 -1.21
CA ARG A 16 16.86 -17.81 -1.69
C ARG A 16 15.86 -16.92 -2.42
N PHE A 17 15.53 -15.77 -1.83
CA PHE A 17 14.72 -14.76 -2.52
C PHE A 17 15.58 -13.86 -3.40
N GLU A 18 15.11 -13.59 -4.62
CA GLU A 18 15.66 -12.58 -5.51
C GLU A 18 14.81 -11.31 -5.43
N ILE A 19 15.40 -10.19 -5.04
CA ILE A 19 14.69 -8.92 -4.90
C ILE A 19 14.76 -8.16 -6.22
N LYS A 20 13.60 -7.99 -6.88
CA LYS A 20 13.48 -7.23 -8.13
C LYS A 20 12.67 -5.94 -7.91
N PRO A 21 13.28 -4.75 -8.08
CA PRO A 21 12.53 -3.50 -7.98
C PRO A 21 11.68 -3.28 -9.24
N TYR A 22 10.39 -2.99 -9.03
CA TYR A 22 9.45 -2.62 -10.09
C TYR A 22 8.61 -1.41 -9.66
N PRO A 23 8.06 -0.64 -10.61
CA PRO A 23 6.98 0.30 -10.31
C PRO A 23 5.84 -0.43 -9.60
N TRP A 24 5.28 0.15 -8.54
CA TRP A 24 4.36 -0.53 -7.62
C TRP A 24 3.18 -1.23 -8.30
N ARG A 25 2.56 -0.60 -9.31
CA ARG A 25 1.47 -1.20 -10.09
C ARG A 25 1.90 -2.45 -10.87
N ARG A 26 3.13 -2.47 -11.38
CA ARG A 26 3.69 -3.61 -12.10
C ARG A 26 3.98 -4.76 -11.13
N ALA A 27 4.56 -4.44 -9.97
CA ALA A 27 4.83 -5.42 -8.93
C ALA A 27 3.53 -6.13 -8.47
N GLN A 28 2.46 -5.35 -8.23
CA GLN A 28 1.12 -5.88 -7.92
C GLN A 28 0.60 -6.86 -8.98
N LYS A 29 0.58 -6.46 -10.25
CA LYS A 29 0.11 -7.32 -11.33
C LYS A 29 0.89 -8.62 -11.47
N LEU A 30 2.22 -8.55 -11.33
CA LEU A 30 3.07 -9.75 -11.38
C LEU A 30 2.70 -10.73 -10.26
N ALA A 31 2.48 -10.23 -9.04
CA ALA A 31 2.07 -11.09 -7.93
C ALA A 31 0.66 -11.66 -8.11
N GLU A 32 -0.29 -10.87 -8.63
CA GLU A 32 -1.64 -11.33 -8.97
C GLU A 32 -1.63 -12.43 -10.04
N HIS A 33 -0.59 -12.47 -10.88
CA HIS A 33 -0.37 -13.54 -11.87
C HIS A 33 0.49 -14.70 -11.35
N GLY A 34 0.89 -14.69 -10.08
CA GLY A 34 1.73 -15.73 -9.48
C GLY A 34 3.22 -15.64 -9.84
N GLU A 35 3.68 -14.53 -10.40
CA GLU A 35 5.07 -14.32 -10.84
C GLU A 35 5.99 -13.80 -9.72
N GLY A 36 5.50 -13.70 -8.48
CA GLY A 36 6.33 -13.32 -7.34
C GLY A 36 5.55 -13.00 -6.07
N LEU A 37 6.30 -12.78 -5.00
CA LEU A 37 5.77 -12.35 -3.69
C LEU A 37 5.87 -10.83 -3.55
N LEU A 38 4.92 -10.25 -2.84
CA LEU A 38 4.95 -8.83 -2.48
C LEU A 38 5.03 -8.64 -0.98
N TRP A 39 5.76 -7.59 -0.63
CA TRP A 39 5.91 -7.11 0.73
C TRP A 39 5.08 -5.84 0.94
N ALA A 40 4.59 -5.63 2.16
CA ALA A 40 3.87 -4.42 2.58
C ALA A 40 2.62 -4.08 1.75
N VAL A 41 1.92 -5.10 1.23
CA VAL A 41 0.61 -4.93 0.58
C VAL A 41 -0.47 -4.94 1.65
N VAL A 42 -1.31 -3.91 1.68
CA VAL A 42 -2.51 -3.91 2.53
C VAL A 42 -3.50 -4.92 1.98
N SER A 43 -3.91 -5.88 2.82
CA SER A 43 -4.98 -6.82 2.48
C SER A 43 -6.31 -6.09 2.34
N THR A 44 -6.99 -6.34 1.22
CA THR A 44 -8.34 -5.85 0.94
C THR A 44 -9.17 -6.99 0.35
N PRO A 45 -10.51 -6.98 0.47
CA PRO A 45 -11.36 -8.01 -0.13
C PRO A 45 -11.18 -8.16 -1.64
N GLU A 46 -10.81 -7.10 -2.34
CA GLU A 46 -10.50 -7.14 -3.78
C GLU A 46 -9.19 -7.91 -4.05
N ARG A 47 -8.12 -7.57 -3.34
CA ARG A 47 -6.80 -8.20 -3.51
C ARG A 47 -6.79 -9.66 -3.06
N ALA A 48 -7.55 -10.00 -2.01
CA ALA A 48 -7.67 -11.36 -1.52
C ALA A 48 -8.32 -12.34 -2.51
N ARG A 49 -8.90 -11.85 -3.62
CA ARG A 49 -9.38 -12.70 -4.72
C ARG A 49 -8.26 -13.27 -5.59
N HIS A 50 -7.08 -12.63 -5.54
CA HIS A 50 -5.95 -12.93 -6.43
C HIS A 50 -4.65 -13.20 -5.66
N LEU A 51 -4.59 -12.81 -4.39
CA LEU A 51 -3.40 -12.91 -3.55
C LEU A 51 -3.72 -13.64 -2.25
N GLU A 52 -2.80 -14.50 -1.83
CA GLU A 52 -2.76 -15.06 -0.49
C GLU A 52 -1.92 -14.15 0.43
N PHE A 53 -2.40 -13.94 1.65
CA PHE A 53 -1.76 -13.08 2.63
C PHE A 53 -1.30 -13.88 3.84
N SER A 54 -0.13 -13.52 4.38
CA SER A 54 0.28 -13.97 5.71
C SER A 54 -0.59 -13.33 6.80
N GLU A 55 -0.40 -13.77 8.04
CA GLU A 55 -0.83 -12.96 9.18
C GLU A 55 -0.18 -11.55 9.12
N PRO A 56 -0.87 -10.50 9.60
CA PRO A 56 -0.32 -9.15 9.59
C PRO A 56 0.97 -9.03 10.42
N ILE A 57 2.05 -8.60 9.78
CA ILE A 57 3.37 -8.50 10.44
C ILE A 57 3.51 -7.17 11.20
N PHE A 58 2.92 -6.08 10.70
CA PHE A 58 2.94 -4.78 11.36
C PHE A 58 1.75 -3.92 10.92
N PRO A 59 1.21 -3.05 11.79
CA PRO A 59 0.18 -2.10 11.41
C PRO A 59 0.75 -0.99 10.53
N SER A 60 -0.02 -0.55 9.54
CA SER A 60 0.29 0.61 8.71
C SER A 60 -0.57 1.79 9.13
N LYS A 61 0.03 2.99 9.21
CA LYS A 61 -0.67 4.25 9.40
C LYS A 61 -0.64 5.06 8.11
N VAL A 62 -1.79 5.58 7.72
CA VAL A 62 -1.92 6.51 6.60
C VAL A 62 -1.87 7.93 7.14
N TRP A 63 -1.02 8.76 6.53
CA TRP A 63 -0.84 10.15 6.92
C TRP A 63 -1.12 11.08 5.74
N ILE A 64 -1.71 12.22 6.03
CA ILE A 64 -1.75 13.35 5.11
C ILE A 64 -0.53 14.20 5.41
N VAL A 65 0.32 14.36 4.40
CA VAL A 65 1.52 15.18 4.50
C VAL A 65 1.28 16.47 3.74
N VAL A 66 1.55 17.59 4.40
CA VAL A 66 1.39 18.93 3.84
C VAL A 66 2.68 19.72 4.00
N PRO A 67 2.90 20.76 3.17
CA PRO A 67 3.99 21.70 3.41
C PRO A 67 3.90 22.36 4.80
N VAL A 68 5.04 22.72 5.36
CA VAL A 68 5.11 23.46 6.63
C VAL A 68 4.28 24.74 6.53
N GLY A 69 3.49 25.03 7.56
CA GLY A 69 2.58 26.19 7.59
C GLY A 69 1.29 26.04 6.77
N LYS A 70 1.05 24.87 6.14
CA LYS A 70 -0.18 24.56 5.39
C LYS A 70 -1.04 23.49 6.09
N ALA A 71 -0.82 23.28 7.39
CA ALA A 71 -1.69 22.44 8.20
C ALA A 71 -3.13 22.96 8.17
N PHE A 72 -4.08 22.05 8.14
CA PHE A 72 -5.52 22.35 8.14
C PHE A 72 -6.23 21.36 9.06
N PRO A 73 -7.39 21.72 9.63
CA PRO A 73 -8.18 20.78 10.42
C PRO A 73 -8.67 19.65 9.52
N TYR A 74 -8.33 18.42 9.89
CA TYR A 74 -8.76 17.21 9.20
C TYR A 74 -9.60 16.36 10.17
N GLN A 75 -10.86 16.14 9.81
CA GLN A 75 -11.73 15.19 10.52
C GLN A 75 -11.95 13.92 9.69
N ASP A 76 -12.20 14.09 8.39
CA ASP A 76 -12.56 13.01 7.49
C ASP A 76 -12.20 13.33 6.03
N ILE A 77 -12.60 12.44 5.12
CA ILE A 77 -12.36 12.58 3.69
C ILE A 77 -13.00 13.84 3.08
N HIS A 78 -14.10 14.37 3.66
CA HIS A 78 -14.78 15.56 3.17
C HIS A 78 -14.01 16.84 3.49
N SER A 79 -13.16 16.81 4.54
CA SER A 79 -12.20 17.89 4.85
C SER A 79 -11.21 18.16 3.71
N LEU A 80 -11.12 17.26 2.73
CA LEU A 80 -10.24 17.37 1.57
C LEU A 80 -10.92 17.94 0.31
N SER A 81 -12.22 18.25 0.37
CA SER A 81 -12.94 18.82 -0.76
C SER A 81 -12.27 20.12 -1.26
N GLY A 82 -12.13 20.24 -2.58
CA GLY A 82 -11.47 21.39 -3.23
C GLY A 82 -9.95 21.46 -3.06
N LYS A 83 -9.30 20.44 -2.46
CA LYS A 83 -7.84 20.35 -2.38
C LYS A 83 -7.29 19.44 -3.48
N THR A 84 -6.15 19.81 -4.05
CA THR A 84 -5.37 18.91 -4.91
C THR A 84 -4.63 17.89 -4.05
N ILE A 85 -4.92 16.60 -4.25
CA ILE A 85 -4.33 15.51 -3.48
C ILE A 85 -3.46 14.63 -4.39
N ALA A 86 -2.21 14.41 -4.01
CA ALA A 86 -1.32 13.46 -4.66
C ALA A 86 -1.31 12.13 -3.90
N ILE A 87 -1.48 11.02 -4.62
CA ILE A 87 -1.47 9.66 -4.05
C ILE A 87 -0.64 8.71 -4.91
N GLY A 88 -0.07 7.69 -4.26
CA GLY A 88 0.60 6.60 -4.95
C GLY A 88 -0.39 5.81 -5.81
N GLY A 89 -0.04 5.61 -7.08
CA GLY A 89 -0.86 4.79 -7.99
C GLY A 89 -0.90 3.34 -7.55
N GLY A 90 -2.10 2.77 -7.36
CA GLY A 90 -2.28 1.39 -6.89
C GLY A 90 -1.99 1.19 -5.39
N VAL A 91 -1.86 2.27 -4.61
CA VAL A 91 -1.76 2.18 -3.15
C VAL A 91 -3.15 2.31 -2.54
N TYR A 92 -3.39 1.56 -1.46
CA TYR A 92 -4.63 1.61 -0.69
C TYR A 92 -4.41 2.46 0.56
N TYR A 93 -5.26 3.47 0.74
CA TYR A 93 -5.17 4.45 1.84
C TYR A 93 -6.35 4.36 2.81
N GLY A 94 -7.09 3.25 2.78
CA GLY A 94 -8.33 3.07 3.52
C GLY A 94 -9.58 3.22 2.65
N GLU A 95 -10.69 2.75 3.19
CA GLU A 95 -11.96 2.62 2.47
C GLU A 95 -12.51 3.96 2.02
N ALA A 96 -12.44 4.99 2.87
CA ALA A 96 -12.91 6.33 2.52
C ALA A 96 -12.16 6.86 1.28
N PHE A 97 -10.83 6.72 1.23
CA PHE A 97 -10.06 7.12 0.04
C PHE A 97 -10.41 6.28 -1.19
N ALA A 98 -10.59 4.97 -1.03
CA ALA A 98 -10.99 4.10 -2.14
C ALA A 98 -12.36 4.49 -2.72
N THR A 99 -13.32 4.82 -1.86
CA THR A 99 -14.70 5.16 -2.24
C THR A 99 -14.84 6.52 -2.92
N TYR A 100 -14.01 7.50 -2.54
CA TYR A 100 -14.15 8.90 -2.97
C TYR A 100 -13.07 9.40 -3.93
N ARG A 101 -12.06 8.56 -4.27
CA ARG A 101 -10.94 8.90 -5.17
C ARG A 101 -11.36 9.66 -6.43
N ASP A 102 -12.39 9.18 -7.12
CA ASP A 102 -12.82 9.71 -8.42
C ASP A 102 -14.07 10.60 -8.30
N LYS A 103 -14.38 11.06 -7.08
CA LYS A 103 -15.60 11.83 -6.76
C LYS A 103 -15.33 13.15 -6.05
N LEU A 104 -14.37 13.18 -5.12
CA LEU A 104 -14.08 14.36 -4.28
C LEU A 104 -12.87 15.16 -4.75
N PHE A 105 -11.97 14.55 -5.53
CA PHE A 105 -10.69 15.14 -5.94
C PHE A 105 -10.72 15.34 -7.46
N ASN A 106 -11.09 16.55 -7.90
CA ASN A 106 -11.00 16.99 -9.29
C ASN A 106 -9.76 17.83 -9.52
#